data_AF-A0A7W7T529-F1
#
_entry.id   AF-A0A7W7T529-F1
#
_cell.length_a   1.000
_cell.length_b   1.000
_cell.length_c   1.000
_cell.angle_alpha   90.00
_cell.angle_beta   90.00
_cell.angle_gamma   90.00
#
_symmetry.space_group_name_H-M   'P 1'
#
loop_
_entity.id
_entity.type
_entity.pdbx_description
1 polymer ?
#
loop_
_entity_poly.entity_id
_entity_poly.type
_entity_poly.pdbx_seq_one_letter_code
_entity_poly.pdbx_strand_id
1 'polypeptide(L)'
;MTDRRTGRVVRALVMVTAALAAAAGTAGADPLPSTDQVGAAAVDPAAYIAMAGPVAQAVMAEYDIPASVILGQAGIESRWGASGLTTKDNNHFGFKCAEPDRPGPIAIGCHKYVTDECRPDGSCYTTTAYFRVYASMRDSYRDYGRLVTTVDAYAGALPFRHDPDRFIAAVAPVYNNRPSYASDVISVMRTYNLYALNTIGPSRTDVIVGGGGTDFTGDGKTDIATFSRGTAADVFVAASTGSGFAGTSVKWHEFFATGNEIPLTGDFNGDGKDDVATFTRGTAADVFVALSTGSSFAGTSVKWHEFFAAGDEIPAVGDFNGDGKDDIATFTRGTNADVFVALSTGSSFAGTSVKWHDFFAAGGEIPGVGDFDGDGKDDIVTFARGTGGDVFVARSTGSSFAGTSVKWHEFFSVNGELPSVGDFDGDGKDDIITFTRGGRGDAYVARSTGTGFGPSSVWHGHFAIDGEIPGVGDFNGDGKDDIVTFTRGTGGDVYVSLSDGTKFVQDSWKWHEFFAIGAEIPAPGVL
;
A
#
# COMPACT_ATOMS: atom_id res chain seq x y z
N MET A 1 -50.20 -37.49 -45.11
CA MET A 1 -49.39 -36.70 -46.06
C MET A 1 -48.37 -35.93 -45.24
N THR A 2 -47.08 -36.19 -45.50
CA THR A 2 -45.87 -35.34 -45.31
C THR A 2 -45.62 -34.70 -43.93
N ASP A 3 -44.63 -35.16 -43.12
CA ASP A 3 -43.16 -34.87 -43.14
C ASP A 3 -42.85 -33.56 -42.34
N ARG A 4 -41.86 -33.37 -41.44
CA ARG A 4 -40.49 -33.92 -41.31
C ARG A 4 -39.83 -33.51 -39.95
N ARG A 5 -39.10 -34.46 -39.32
CA ARG A 5 -37.86 -34.46 -38.47
C ARG A 5 -37.52 -33.34 -37.44
N THR A 6 -37.07 -33.78 -36.25
CA THR A 6 -35.66 -33.64 -35.76
C THR A 6 -35.34 -34.65 -34.65
N GLY A 7 -34.15 -35.25 -34.71
CA GLY A 7 -33.68 -36.32 -33.83
C GLY A 7 -32.93 -35.83 -32.58
N ARG A 8 -33.00 -36.64 -31.52
CA ARG A 8 -32.27 -36.53 -30.26
C ARG A 8 -31.22 -37.64 -30.24
N VAL A 9 -29.95 -37.32 -29.96
CA VAL A 9 -28.92 -38.32 -29.62
C VAL A 9 -28.23 -37.89 -28.33
N VAL A 10 -28.26 -38.82 -27.38
CA VAL A 10 -27.69 -38.83 -26.04
C VAL A 10 -26.18 -39.10 -26.13
N ARG A 11 -25.36 -38.42 -25.31
CA ARG A 11 -24.02 -38.92 -24.94
C ARG A 11 -23.75 -38.75 -23.45
N ALA A 12 -23.15 -39.81 -22.92
CA ALA A 12 -23.09 -40.20 -21.53
C ALA A 12 -21.81 -39.75 -20.82
N LEU A 13 -21.96 -39.53 -19.51
CA LEU A 13 -20.94 -39.40 -18.48
C LEU A 13 -20.50 -40.81 -18.05
N VAL A 14 -19.19 -41.10 -18.00
CA VAL A 14 -18.65 -42.28 -17.32
C VAL A 14 -17.38 -41.87 -16.57
N MET A 15 -17.44 -41.99 -15.23
CA MET A 15 -16.31 -41.95 -14.31
C MET A 15 -15.42 -43.19 -14.47
N VAL A 16 -14.11 -43.03 -14.30
CA VAL A 16 -13.20 -44.15 -14.04
C VAL A 16 -12.24 -43.77 -12.90
N THR A 17 -12.38 -44.48 -11.79
CA THR A 17 -11.44 -44.66 -10.69
C THR A 17 -10.49 -45.83 -10.98
N ALA A 18 -9.20 -45.72 -10.62
CA ALA A 18 -8.28 -46.85 -10.38
C ALA A 18 -7.15 -46.35 -9.46
N ALA A 19 -7.01 -46.77 -8.20
CA ALA A 19 -6.69 -48.08 -7.60
C ALA A 19 -5.16 -48.29 -7.38
N LEU A 20 -4.77 -48.31 -6.10
CA LEU A 20 -3.45 -48.69 -5.57
C LEU A 20 -3.18 -50.18 -5.79
N ALA A 21 -1.93 -50.53 -6.15
CA ALA A 21 -1.38 -51.86 -5.91
C ALA A 21 0.11 -51.75 -5.54
N ALA A 22 0.46 -52.33 -4.39
CA ALA A 22 1.83 -52.53 -3.94
C ALA A 22 2.38 -53.87 -4.48
N ALA A 23 3.66 -53.90 -4.85
CA ALA A 23 4.42 -55.13 -5.01
C ALA A 23 5.86 -54.92 -4.51
N ALA A 24 6.28 -55.79 -3.59
CA ALA A 24 7.65 -55.92 -3.08
C ALA A 24 8.43 -56.94 -3.93
N GLY A 25 9.74 -56.71 -4.13
CA GLY A 25 10.63 -57.69 -4.79
C GLY A 25 12.07 -57.23 -5.02
N THR A 26 12.91 -57.43 -3.98
CA THR A 26 14.35 -57.84 -3.94
C THR A 26 15.44 -57.25 -4.84
N ALA A 27 16.56 -56.93 -4.18
CA ALA A 27 17.79 -56.30 -4.63
C ALA A 27 18.72 -57.14 -5.54
N GLY A 28 19.49 -56.43 -6.37
CA GLY A 28 20.75 -56.87 -7.01
C GLY A 28 21.51 -55.65 -7.61
N ALA A 29 22.71 -55.36 -7.10
CA ALA A 29 23.69 -54.38 -7.59
C ALA A 29 24.26 -54.81 -8.97
N ASP A 30 24.79 -54.01 -9.90
CA ASP A 30 25.47 -52.68 -10.01
C ASP A 30 25.33 -52.21 -11.51
N PRO A 31 25.80 -51.03 -12.00
CA PRO A 31 26.55 -49.94 -11.37
C PRO A 31 25.91 -48.54 -11.49
N LEU A 32 26.39 -47.60 -10.67
CA LEU A 32 25.99 -46.18 -10.67
C LEU A 32 26.50 -45.42 -11.92
N PRO A 33 25.65 -44.63 -12.60
CA PRO A 33 26.12 -43.58 -13.50
C PRO A 33 26.50 -42.33 -12.68
N SER A 34 27.65 -41.73 -13.03
CA SER A 34 28.12 -40.46 -12.46
C SER A 34 27.32 -39.28 -12.98
N THR A 35 26.94 -38.35 -12.11
CA THR A 35 27.27 -36.90 -12.15
C THR A 35 26.55 -36.19 -11.00
N ASP A 36 27.10 -35.04 -10.64
CA ASP A 36 26.72 -34.10 -9.57
C ASP A 36 25.22 -33.90 -9.30
N GLN A 37 24.96 -33.40 -8.08
CA GLN A 37 23.77 -32.70 -7.57
C GLN A 37 22.76 -33.50 -6.74
N VAL A 38 22.91 -33.39 -5.41
CA VAL A 38 21.82 -33.34 -4.40
C VAL A 38 22.40 -32.50 -3.23
N GLY A 39 21.83 -31.44 -2.66
CA GLY A 39 20.62 -30.66 -2.86
C GLY A 39 20.58 -29.67 -1.68
N ALA A 40 20.73 -28.36 -1.95
CA ALA A 40 20.48 -27.32 -0.96
C ALA A 40 19.04 -26.84 -1.14
N ALA A 41 18.25 -26.84 -0.07
CA ALA A 41 16.85 -26.43 -0.11
C ALA A 41 16.70 -25.06 -0.81
N ALA A 42 15.90 -25.01 -1.87
CA ALA A 42 15.58 -23.77 -2.56
C ALA A 42 14.82 -22.87 -1.59
N VAL A 43 15.40 -21.71 -1.23
CA VAL A 43 14.67 -20.65 -0.53
C VAL A 43 13.79 -19.95 -1.56
N ASP A 44 12.54 -19.68 -1.17
CA ASP A 44 11.54 -19.01 -2.01
C ASP A 44 11.88 -17.51 -2.17
N PRO A 45 12.25 -17.06 -3.39
CA PRO A 45 12.51 -15.66 -3.65
C PRO A 45 11.31 -14.75 -3.34
N ALA A 46 10.08 -15.24 -3.50
CA ALA A 46 8.88 -14.45 -3.23
C ALA A 46 8.76 -14.12 -1.73
N ALA A 47 9.00 -15.09 -0.84
CA ALA A 47 9.03 -14.87 0.60
C ALA A 47 10.13 -13.87 1.02
N TYR A 48 11.31 -13.96 0.41
CA TYR A 48 12.38 -12.99 0.68
C TYR A 48 12.01 -11.57 0.20
N ILE A 49 11.41 -11.45 -0.98
CA ILE A 49 10.94 -10.17 -1.54
C ILE A 49 9.86 -9.54 -0.66
N ALA A 50 8.89 -10.33 -0.20
CA ALA A 50 7.84 -9.83 0.70
C ALA A 50 8.42 -9.29 2.01
N MET A 51 9.40 -9.97 2.58
CA MET A 51 10.07 -9.56 3.81
C MET A 51 10.99 -8.34 3.61
N ALA A 52 11.80 -8.32 2.55
CA ALA A 52 12.86 -7.34 2.36
C ALA A 52 12.47 -6.13 1.48
N GLY A 53 11.38 -6.22 0.71
CA GLY A 53 10.85 -5.13 -0.11
C GLY A 53 10.58 -3.85 0.67
N PRO A 54 9.81 -3.92 1.79
CA PRO A 54 9.61 -2.76 2.65
C PRO A 54 10.89 -2.14 3.21
N VAL A 55 11.87 -2.98 3.55
CA VAL A 55 13.17 -2.54 4.06
C VAL A 55 13.95 -1.78 2.97
N ALA A 56 13.93 -2.29 1.73
CA ALA A 56 14.52 -1.61 0.59
C ALA A 56 13.84 -0.27 0.27
N GLN A 57 12.52 -0.19 0.38
CA GLN A 57 11.77 1.06 0.21
C GLN A 57 12.06 2.09 1.30
N ALA A 58 12.20 1.66 2.56
CA ALA A 58 12.61 2.55 3.65
C ALA A 58 14.02 3.13 3.41
N VAL A 59 14.96 2.32 2.92
CA VAL A 59 16.31 2.78 2.57
C VAL A 59 16.32 3.64 1.32
N MET A 60 15.46 3.35 0.33
CA MET A 60 15.25 4.25 -0.81
C MET A 60 14.77 5.62 -0.34
N ALA A 61 13.83 5.70 0.61
CA ALA A 61 13.36 6.95 1.15
C ALA A 61 14.45 7.70 1.95
N GLU A 62 15.30 6.97 2.70
CA GLU A 62 16.37 7.56 3.50
C GLU A 62 17.55 8.08 2.66
N TYR A 63 17.94 7.35 1.61
CA TYR A 63 19.17 7.60 0.85
C TYR A 63 18.93 8.08 -0.59
N ASP A 64 17.68 8.13 -1.05
CA ASP A 64 17.29 8.56 -2.38
C ASP A 64 18.00 7.75 -3.49
N ILE A 65 17.86 6.42 -3.43
CA ILE A 65 18.39 5.45 -4.40
C ILE A 65 17.39 4.31 -4.64
N PRO A 66 17.37 3.63 -5.81
CA PRO A 66 16.28 2.73 -6.19
C PRO A 66 16.13 1.49 -5.29
N ALA A 67 14.94 1.30 -4.69
CA ALA A 67 14.58 0.11 -3.90
C ALA A 67 14.74 -1.19 -4.70
N SER A 68 14.44 -1.17 -6.00
CA SER A 68 14.59 -2.33 -6.88
C SER A 68 16.05 -2.79 -6.97
N VAL A 69 17.01 -1.84 -6.99
CA VAL A 69 18.43 -2.15 -7.07
C VAL A 69 18.93 -2.67 -5.73
N ILE A 70 18.53 -2.03 -4.62
CA ILE A 70 18.87 -2.49 -3.28
C ILE A 70 18.43 -3.94 -3.09
N LEU A 71 17.16 -4.24 -3.35
CA LEU A 71 16.61 -5.58 -3.16
C LEU A 71 17.17 -6.59 -4.16
N GLY A 72 17.33 -6.21 -5.43
CA GLY A 72 17.88 -7.07 -6.47
C GLY A 72 19.31 -7.52 -6.15
N GLN A 73 20.17 -6.59 -5.70
CA GLN A 73 21.51 -6.94 -5.23
C GLN A 73 21.46 -7.80 -3.97
N ALA A 74 20.67 -7.43 -2.97
CA ALA A 74 20.55 -8.21 -1.74
C ALA A 74 20.10 -9.65 -2.02
N GLY A 75 19.15 -9.87 -2.94
CA GLY A 75 18.70 -11.21 -3.35
C GLY A 75 19.83 -12.06 -3.94
N ILE A 76 20.69 -11.47 -4.78
CA ILE A 76 21.85 -12.16 -5.35
C ILE A 76 22.91 -12.47 -4.27
N GLU A 77 23.32 -11.45 -3.51
CA GLU A 77 24.42 -11.57 -2.55
C GLU A 77 24.09 -12.50 -1.37
N SER A 78 22.82 -12.50 -0.94
CA SER A 78 22.35 -13.32 0.17
C SER A 78 21.86 -14.71 -0.25
N ARG A 79 21.80 -15.01 -1.55
CA ARG A 79 21.04 -16.16 -2.09
C ARG A 79 19.60 -16.18 -1.56
N TRP A 80 18.89 -15.06 -1.74
CA TRP A 80 17.53 -14.87 -1.24
C TRP A 80 17.41 -15.13 0.28
N GLY A 81 18.41 -14.69 1.04
CA GLY A 81 18.49 -14.85 2.49
C GLY A 81 19.07 -16.18 2.98
N ALA A 82 19.36 -17.12 2.08
CA ALA A 82 19.84 -18.45 2.43
C ALA A 82 21.32 -18.50 2.87
N SER A 83 22.10 -17.44 2.64
CA SER A 83 23.54 -17.46 2.91
C SER A 83 23.83 -17.58 4.41
N GLY A 84 24.95 -18.22 4.76
CA GLY A 84 25.42 -18.32 6.14
C GLY A 84 25.66 -16.95 6.78
N LEU A 85 26.10 -15.96 5.98
CA LEU A 85 26.27 -14.56 6.41
C LEU A 85 24.93 -13.91 6.76
N THR A 86 23.88 -14.23 6.01
CA THR A 86 22.54 -13.68 6.25
C THR A 86 21.90 -14.32 7.47
N THR A 87 21.83 -15.65 7.48
CA THR A 87 21.13 -16.42 8.53
C THR A 87 21.77 -16.31 9.91
N LYS A 88 23.07 -16.01 9.99
CA LYS A 88 23.79 -15.88 11.27
C LYS A 88 24.03 -14.45 11.69
N ASP A 89 24.30 -13.56 10.74
CA ASP A 89 24.84 -12.23 11.03
C ASP A 89 24.05 -11.09 10.38
N ASN A 90 22.88 -11.37 9.80
CA ASN A 90 22.04 -10.40 9.06
C ASN A 90 22.80 -9.65 7.96
N ASN A 91 23.84 -10.25 7.37
CA ASN A 91 24.64 -9.59 6.35
C ASN A 91 24.18 -10.00 4.94
N HIS A 92 23.25 -9.21 4.39
CA HIS A 92 22.59 -9.48 3.10
C HIS A 92 23.43 -9.08 1.87
N PHE A 93 24.50 -8.32 2.06
CA PHE A 93 25.32 -7.74 0.99
C PHE A 93 26.74 -8.31 0.95
N GLY A 94 27.11 -9.15 1.92
CA GLY A 94 28.47 -9.71 2.01
C GLY A 94 29.53 -8.68 2.40
N PHE A 95 29.15 -7.59 3.08
CA PHE A 95 30.10 -6.54 3.43
C PHE A 95 31.18 -7.03 4.40
N LYS A 96 32.43 -6.70 4.09
CA LYS A 96 33.60 -7.04 4.89
C LYS A 96 33.91 -5.94 5.91
N CYS A 97 34.49 -6.36 7.03
CA CYS A 97 35.15 -5.46 7.96
C CYS A 97 36.52 -5.04 7.42
N ALA A 98 36.96 -3.84 7.77
CA ALA A 98 38.32 -3.41 7.46
C ALA A 98 39.36 -4.18 8.30
N GLU A 99 39.01 -4.51 9.54
CA GLU A 99 39.79 -5.29 10.50
C GLU A 99 38.86 -6.03 11.47
N PRO A 100 39.37 -6.96 12.31
CA PRO A 100 38.55 -7.75 13.24
C PRO A 100 37.69 -6.92 14.21
N ASP A 101 38.09 -5.69 14.52
CA ASP A 101 37.45 -4.78 15.47
C ASP A 101 36.94 -3.48 14.81
N ARG A 102 36.90 -3.44 13.46
CA ARG A 102 36.47 -2.26 12.69
C ARG A 102 35.29 -2.61 11.76
N PRO A 103 34.07 -2.77 12.32
CA PRO A 103 32.88 -3.14 11.56
C PRO A 103 32.32 -1.99 10.70
N GLY A 104 32.73 -0.75 10.98
CA GLY A 104 32.17 0.44 10.35
C GLY A 104 31.08 1.08 11.21
N PRO A 105 30.33 2.05 10.67
CA PRO A 105 29.47 2.93 11.47
C PRO A 105 28.10 2.34 11.84
N ILE A 106 27.66 1.25 11.18
CA ILE A 106 26.32 0.67 11.40
C ILE A 106 26.42 -0.76 11.95
N ALA A 107 27.34 -1.57 11.43
CA ALA A 107 27.53 -2.94 11.90
C ALA A 107 27.97 -3.00 13.38
N ILE A 108 27.44 -3.98 14.11
CA ILE A 108 27.66 -4.17 15.56
C ILE A 108 28.89 -5.03 15.87
N GLY A 109 29.53 -5.62 14.86
CA GLY A 109 30.70 -6.46 15.05
C GLY A 109 31.21 -7.08 13.76
N CYS A 110 32.20 -7.96 13.91
CA CYS A 110 32.83 -8.69 12.82
C CYS A 110 32.91 -10.17 13.15
N HIS A 111 32.63 -11.02 12.17
CA HIS A 111 32.75 -12.47 12.29
C HIS A 111 33.65 -13.00 11.19
N LYS A 112 34.60 -13.86 11.57
CA LYS A 112 35.58 -14.48 10.67
C LYS A 112 34.96 -15.66 9.94
N TYR A 113 34.97 -15.62 8.61
CA TYR A 113 34.56 -16.72 7.75
C TYR A 113 35.69 -17.17 6.83
N VAL A 114 35.65 -18.45 6.46
CA VAL A 114 36.39 -18.97 5.31
C VAL A 114 35.66 -18.52 4.05
N THR A 115 36.40 -17.98 3.08
CA THR A 115 35.85 -17.45 1.83
C THR A 115 36.79 -17.78 0.67
N ASP A 116 36.24 -17.90 -0.53
CA ASP A 116 37.01 -18.08 -1.75
C ASP A 116 37.17 -16.73 -2.44
N GLU A 117 38.41 -16.28 -2.61
CA GLU A 117 38.76 -15.03 -3.28
C GLU A 117 39.25 -15.35 -4.69
N CYS A 118 38.75 -14.64 -5.68
CA CYS A 118 39.19 -14.77 -7.06
C CYS A 118 40.06 -13.58 -7.45
N ARG A 119 41.22 -13.87 -8.04
CA ARG A 119 42.09 -12.85 -8.62
C ARG A 119 41.52 -12.38 -9.96
N PRO A 120 41.92 -11.19 -10.45
CA PRO A 120 41.51 -10.69 -11.76
C PRO A 120 41.84 -11.61 -12.94
N ASP A 121 42.78 -12.54 -12.77
CA ASP A 121 43.15 -13.58 -13.76
C ASP A 121 42.20 -14.79 -13.78
N GLY A 122 41.17 -14.80 -12.92
CA GLY A 122 40.18 -15.87 -12.80
C GLY A 122 40.58 -17.02 -11.87
N SER A 123 41.80 -16.99 -11.27
CA SER A 123 42.20 -17.99 -10.28
C SER A 123 41.56 -17.71 -8.92
N CYS A 124 40.84 -18.69 -8.36
CA CYS A 124 40.23 -18.58 -7.04
C CYS A 124 41.02 -19.39 -6.00
N TYR A 125 41.13 -18.87 -4.78
CA TYR A 125 41.80 -19.52 -3.65
C TYR A 125 41.04 -19.28 -2.34
N THR A 126 41.07 -20.26 -1.46
CA THR A 126 40.42 -20.17 -0.14
C THR A 126 41.29 -19.38 0.84
N THR A 127 40.69 -18.43 1.53
CA THR A 127 41.31 -17.63 2.59
C THR A 127 40.28 -17.35 3.70
N THR A 128 40.65 -16.56 4.71
CA THR A 128 39.71 -16.08 5.73
C THR A 128 39.54 -14.57 5.63
N ALA A 129 38.30 -14.11 5.74
CA ALA A 129 37.96 -12.69 5.81
C ALA A 129 37.01 -12.42 6.99
N TYR A 130 37.00 -11.17 7.47
CA TYR A 130 36.06 -10.71 8.47
C TYR A 130 34.87 -10.05 7.77
N PHE A 131 33.67 -10.51 8.08
CA PHE A 131 32.43 -9.98 7.57
C PHE A 131 31.69 -9.22 8.66
N ARG A 132 31.00 -8.16 8.26
CA ARG A 132 30.20 -7.33 9.16
C ARG A 132 29.03 -8.13 9.72
N VAL A 133 28.73 -7.90 11.00
CA VAL A 133 27.59 -8.44 11.73
C VAL A 133 26.61 -7.30 12.00
N TYR A 134 25.33 -7.51 11.72
CA TYR A 134 24.28 -6.52 11.89
C TYR A 134 23.26 -6.97 12.93
N ALA A 135 22.74 -6.02 13.70
CA ALA A 135 21.66 -6.29 14.66
C ALA A 135 20.37 -6.70 13.94
N SER A 136 20.13 -6.16 12.75
CA SER A 136 18.95 -6.46 11.94
C SER A 136 19.22 -6.45 10.43
N MET A 137 18.29 -7.01 9.65
CA MET A 137 18.27 -6.86 8.19
C MET A 137 18.32 -5.39 7.79
N ARG A 138 17.50 -4.54 8.43
CA ARG A 138 17.42 -3.11 8.14
C ARG A 138 18.75 -2.42 8.27
N ASP A 139 19.56 -2.77 9.27
CA ASP A 139 20.90 -2.19 9.45
C ASP A 139 21.84 -2.54 8.29
N SER A 140 21.77 -3.76 7.77
CA SER A 140 22.59 -4.15 6.61
C SER A 140 22.18 -3.43 5.32
N TYR A 141 20.88 -3.21 5.11
CA TYR A 141 20.33 -2.43 3.99
C TYR A 141 20.67 -0.95 4.13
N ARG A 142 20.60 -0.41 5.34
CA ARG A 142 20.96 0.97 5.65
C ARG A 142 22.45 1.22 5.41
N ASP A 143 23.32 0.27 5.77
CA ASP A 143 24.76 0.37 5.49
C ASP A 143 25.05 0.29 3.99
N TYR A 144 24.27 -0.48 3.22
CA TYR A 144 24.32 -0.44 1.76
C TYR A 144 23.96 0.95 1.23
N GLY A 145 22.83 1.51 1.65
CA GLY A 145 22.39 2.86 1.25
C GLY A 145 23.44 3.92 1.59
N ARG A 146 23.97 3.90 2.82
CA ARG A 146 25.07 4.76 3.25
C ARG A 146 26.32 4.57 2.39
N LEU A 147 26.74 3.34 2.14
CA LEU A 147 27.97 3.05 1.39
C LEU A 147 27.90 3.60 -0.03
N VAL A 148 26.80 3.35 -0.74
CA VAL A 148 26.62 3.80 -2.13
C VAL A 148 26.48 5.33 -2.22
N THR A 149 25.98 5.99 -1.17
CA THR A 149 25.79 7.45 -1.16
C THR A 149 26.96 8.26 -0.59
N THR A 150 27.79 7.66 0.25
CA THR A 150 28.85 8.39 0.98
C THR A 150 30.28 8.05 0.56
N VAL A 151 30.50 6.94 -0.14
CA VAL A 151 31.84 6.55 -0.60
C VAL A 151 32.10 7.09 -2.00
N ASP A 152 33.16 7.88 -2.16
CA ASP A 152 33.52 8.58 -3.40
C ASP A 152 33.53 7.69 -4.65
N ALA A 153 33.93 6.42 -4.50
CA ALA A 153 33.97 5.47 -5.60
C ALA A 153 32.59 5.27 -6.27
N TYR A 154 31.49 5.42 -5.52
CA TYR A 154 30.12 5.29 -6.02
C TYR A 154 29.50 6.61 -6.50
N ALA A 155 30.20 7.75 -6.37
CA ALA A 155 29.65 9.06 -6.72
C ALA A 155 29.15 9.14 -8.18
N GLY A 156 29.74 8.36 -9.08
CA GLY A 156 29.31 8.26 -10.49
C GLY A 156 27.93 7.64 -10.71
N ALA A 157 27.39 6.91 -9.72
CA ALA A 157 26.05 6.32 -9.79
C ALA A 157 24.95 7.31 -9.39
N LEU A 158 25.27 8.29 -8.55
CA LEU A 158 24.32 9.21 -7.95
C LEU A 158 23.50 10.06 -8.94
N PRO A 159 24.02 10.47 -10.11
CA PRO A 159 23.20 11.12 -11.15
C PRO A 159 22.09 10.23 -11.72
N PHE A 160 22.16 8.90 -11.54
CA PHE A 160 21.20 7.93 -12.07
C PHE A 160 20.25 7.39 -11.00
N ARG A 161 20.17 8.02 -9.83
CA ARG A 161 19.37 7.56 -8.68
C ARG A 161 17.86 7.36 -8.93
N HIS A 162 17.34 7.84 -10.05
CA HIS A 162 15.96 7.63 -10.50
C HIS A 162 15.85 6.81 -11.80
N ASP A 163 16.96 6.22 -12.27
CA ASP A 163 17.03 5.30 -13.40
C ASP A 163 17.70 4.01 -12.92
N PRO A 164 16.93 3.00 -12.46
CA PRO A 164 17.47 1.81 -11.80
C PRO A 164 18.49 1.05 -12.64
N ASP A 165 18.28 0.95 -13.96
CA ASP A 165 19.16 0.22 -14.88
C ASP A 165 20.50 0.97 -15.06
N ARG A 166 20.47 2.30 -15.19
CA ARG A 166 21.71 3.10 -15.25
C ARG A 166 22.40 3.21 -13.91
N PHE A 167 21.64 3.23 -12.82
CA PHE A 167 22.18 3.25 -11.46
C PHE A 167 22.99 1.98 -11.19
N ILE A 168 22.42 0.80 -11.43
CA ILE A 168 23.15 -0.45 -11.23
C ILE A 168 24.32 -0.61 -12.20
N ALA A 169 24.20 -0.12 -13.44
CA ALA A 169 25.31 -0.12 -14.38
C ALA A 169 26.51 0.71 -13.89
N ALA A 170 26.27 1.76 -13.09
CA ALA A 170 27.31 2.58 -12.48
C ALA A 170 27.82 2.03 -11.13
N VAL A 171 26.97 1.36 -10.34
CA VAL A 171 27.34 0.70 -9.07
C VAL A 171 28.17 -0.56 -9.31
N ALA A 172 27.81 -1.37 -10.31
CA ALA A 172 28.37 -2.69 -10.53
C ALA A 172 29.91 -2.71 -10.67
N PRO A 173 30.58 -1.86 -11.45
CA PRO A 173 32.04 -1.91 -11.62
C PRO A 173 32.82 -1.69 -10.31
N VAL A 174 32.21 -0.99 -9.35
CA VAL A 174 32.80 -0.71 -8.03
C VAL A 174 32.47 -1.83 -7.04
N TYR A 175 31.24 -2.35 -7.10
CA TYR A 175 30.74 -3.37 -6.18
C TYR A 175 31.25 -4.78 -6.51
N ASN A 176 31.14 -5.19 -7.78
CA ASN A 176 31.54 -6.49 -8.29
C ASN A 176 31.90 -6.37 -9.78
N ASN A 177 33.20 -6.47 -10.08
CA ASN A 177 33.73 -6.27 -11.44
C ASN A 177 33.42 -7.42 -12.43
N ARG A 178 32.68 -8.44 -11.98
CA ARG A 178 31.65 -9.16 -12.73
C ARG A 178 31.17 -8.53 -14.05
N PRO A 179 31.64 -8.88 -15.27
CA PRO A 179 31.10 -8.26 -16.49
C PRO A 179 29.58 -8.40 -16.67
N SER A 180 28.98 -9.49 -16.16
CA SER A 180 27.53 -9.70 -16.20
C SER A 180 26.78 -9.19 -14.97
N TYR A 181 27.47 -8.68 -13.94
CA TYR A 181 26.83 -8.44 -12.64
C TYR A 181 25.64 -7.46 -12.74
N ALA A 182 25.82 -6.34 -13.44
CA ALA A 182 24.73 -5.39 -13.66
C ALA A 182 23.55 -6.05 -14.41
N SER A 183 23.83 -6.84 -15.46
CA SER A 183 22.77 -7.54 -16.19
C SER A 183 22.09 -8.63 -15.36
N ASP A 184 22.80 -9.28 -14.43
CA ASP A 184 22.24 -10.29 -13.53
C ASP A 184 21.25 -9.62 -12.55
N VAL A 185 21.61 -8.48 -11.97
CA VAL A 185 20.73 -7.68 -11.10
C VAL A 185 19.52 -7.17 -11.88
N ILE A 186 19.71 -6.64 -13.09
CA ILE A 186 18.61 -6.20 -13.97
C ILE A 186 17.68 -7.36 -14.30
N SER A 187 18.22 -8.55 -14.58
CA SER A 187 17.41 -9.74 -14.81
C SER A 187 16.56 -10.08 -13.59
N VAL A 188 17.15 -10.05 -12.38
CA VAL A 188 16.40 -10.26 -11.13
C VAL A 188 15.31 -9.20 -10.96
N MET A 189 15.62 -7.91 -11.15
CA MET A 189 14.63 -6.84 -11.04
C MET A 189 13.45 -7.04 -12.00
N ARG A 190 13.70 -7.50 -13.23
CA ARG A 190 12.65 -7.78 -14.23
C ARG A 190 11.86 -9.03 -13.90
N THR A 191 12.53 -10.13 -13.57
CA THR A 191 11.90 -11.42 -13.28
C THR A 191 10.91 -11.32 -12.13
N TYR A 192 11.23 -10.53 -11.11
CA TYR A 192 10.40 -10.39 -9.91
C TYR A 192 9.63 -9.06 -9.84
N ASN A 193 9.60 -8.30 -10.94
CA ASN A 193 8.93 -7.00 -11.02
C ASN A 193 9.32 -6.03 -9.88
N LEU A 194 10.61 -6.01 -9.51
CA LEU A 194 11.09 -5.18 -8.38
C LEU A 194 11.01 -3.69 -8.70
N TYR A 195 10.87 -3.29 -9.97
CA TYR A 195 10.67 -1.89 -10.36
C TYR A 195 9.43 -1.27 -9.71
N ALA A 196 8.41 -2.07 -9.41
CA ALA A 196 7.22 -1.65 -8.66
C ALA A 196 7.53 -1.18 -7.23
N LEU A 197 8.72 -1.48 -6.70
CA LEU A 197 9.17 -0.97 -5.40
C LEU A 197 9.73 0.46 -5.49
N ASN A 198 10.19 0.89 -6.67
CA ASN A 198 10.72 2.24 -6.87
C ASN A 198 9.63 3.30 -6.96
N THR A 199 8.43 2.88 -7.32
CA THR A 199 7.23 3.65 -7.06
C THR A 199 6.95 3.53 -5.57
N ILE A 200 7.05 4.63 -4.83
CA ILE A 200 6.26 4.77 -3.60
C ILE A 200 4.84 4.44 -4.05
N GLY A 201 4.26 3.33 -3.55
CA GLY A 201 2.97 2.88 -4.02
C GLY A 201 1.93 3.99 -3.84
N PRO A 202 0.92 4.03 -4.70
CA PRO A 202 0.69 5.12 -5.67
C PRO A 202 1.48 6.44 -5.46
N SER A 203 1.54 7.27 -6.51
CA SER A 203 1.91 8.68 -6.30
C SER A 203 1.10 9.23 -5.12
N ARG A 204 1.69 10.08 -4.26
CA ARG A 204 1.06 10.83 -3.14
C ARG A 204 -0.12 11.73 -3.58
N THR A 205 -0.74 11.44 -4.72
CA THR A 205 -1.78 12.16 -5.42
C THR A 205 -2.95 11.25 -5.79
N ASP A 206 -2.91 9.93 -5.57
CA ASP A 206 -4.00 9.00 -5.94
C ASP A 206 -4.94 8.70 -4.75
N VAL A 207 -4.94 9.58 -3.75
CA VAL A 207 -5.69 9.42 -2.51
C VAL A 207 -6.88 10.36 -2.54
N ILE A 208 -8.07 9.79 -2.40
CA ILE A 208 -9.26 10.53 -1.97
C ILE A 208 -9.20 10.66 -0.46
N VAL A 209 -9.65 11.81 0.01
CA VAL A 209 -9.81 12.06 1.43
C VAL A 209 -11.31 12.05 1.78
N GLY A 210 -11.75 11.09 2.59
CA GLY A 210 -13.16 10.90 2.94
C GLY A 210 -13.88 9.78 2.17
N GLY A 211 -15.19 9.69 2.38
CA GLY A 211 -15.99 8.47 2.29
C GLY A 211 -16.03 7.81 3.68
N GLY A 212 -17.23 7.53 4.20
CA GLY A 212 -17.51 7.19 5.61
C GLY A 212 -16.50 6.28 6.31
N GLY A 213 -16.36 6.46 7.63
CA GLY A 213 -15.44 5.67 8.45
C GLY A 213 -15.68 4.16 8.29
N THR A 214 -14.60 3.38 8.21
CA THR A 214 -14.62 1.92 7.97
C THR A 214 -15.33 1.11 9.06
N ASP A 215 -16.65 0.98 9.05
CA ASP A 215 -17.39 0.13 10.02
C ASP A 215 -17.75 -1.24 9.45
N PHE A 216 -16.77 -2.15 9.37
CA PHE A 216 -16.99 -3.48 8.82
C PHE A 216 -17.90 -4.34 9.71
N THR A 217 -17.98 -4.03 11.01
CA THR A 217 -18.79 -4.78 11.99
C THR A 217 -20.25 -4.34 12.06
N GLY A 218 -20.54 -3.10 11.67
CA GLY A 218 -21.84 -2.45 11.78
C GLY A 218 -22.20 -2.10 13.22
N ASP A 219 -21.19 -1.81 14.03
CA ASP A 219 -21.34 -1.53 15.46
C ASP A 219 -21.28 -0.04 15.81
N GLY A 220 -21.20 0.81 14.78
CA GLY A 220 -21.13 2.27 14.84
C GLY A 220 -19.74 2.79 15.20
N LYS A 221 -18.69 1.97 15.11
CA LYS A 221 -17.30 2.40 15.31
C LYS A 221 -16.50 2.14 14.05
N THR A 222 -15.62 3.08 13.75
CA THR A 222 -14.62 2.92 12.71
C THR A 222 -13.65 1.82 13.14
N ASP A 223 -13.61 0.73 12.37
CA ASP A 223 -12.60 -0.32 12.39
C ASP A 223 -11.36 0.11 11.60
N ILE A 224 -10.32 -0.72 11.56
CA ILE A 224 -9.18 -0.53 10.66
C ILE A 224 -8.98 -1.75 9.76
N ALA A 225 -8.61 -1.50 8.50
CA ALA A 225 -8.16 -2.51 7.56
C ALA A 225 -6.76 -2.21 7.04
N THR A 226 -6.06 -3.24 6.61
CA THR A 226 -4.84 -3.07 5.81
C THR A 226 -4.83 -4.00 4.60
N PHE A 227 -4.45 -3.44 3.46
CA PHE A 227 -4.37 -4.11 2.17
C PHE A 227 -2.91 -4.35 1.83
N SER A 228 -2.51 -5.62 1.79
CA SER A 228 -1.17 -5.99 1.35
C SER A 228 -0.99 -5.83 -0.15
N ARG A 229 0.24 -5.58 -0.57
CA ARG A 229 0.62 -5.48 -1.98
C ARG A 229 1.26 -6.78 -2.45
N GLY A 230 1.18 -7.04 -3.76
CA GLY A 230 1.78 -8.21 -4.39
C GLY A 230 0.76 -9.22 -4.88
N THR A 231 1.16 -10.47 -5.05
CA THR A 231 0.28 -11.52 -5.61
C THR A 231 -0.77 -12.04 -4.64
N ALA A 232 -0.55 -11.89 -3.33
CA ALA A 232 -1.51 -12.29 -2.30
C ALA A 232 -2.62 -11.23 -2.17
N ALA A 233 -2.23 -9.96 -2.07
CA ALA A 233 -3.17 -8.84 -1.98
C ALA A 233 -4.26 -9.08 -0.91
N ASP A 234 -3.79 -9.58 0.25
CA ASP A 234 -4.59 -9.92 1.41
C ASP A 234 -5.15 -8.67 2.11
N VAL A 235 -6.37 -8.79 2.63
CA VAL A 235 -7.04 -7.80 3.47
C VAL A 235 -7.08 -8.31 4.90
N PHE A 236 -6.51 -7.54 5.81
CA PHE A 236 -6.56 -7.80 7.25
C PHE A 236 -7.40 -6.74 7.94
N VAL A 237 -8.30 -7.14 8.84
CA VAL A 237 -9.18 -6.22 9.57
C VAL A 237 -8.92 -6.37 11.07
N ALA A 238 -8.96 -5.25 11.80
CA ALA A 238 -9.00 -5.21 13.25
C ALA A 238 -10.16 -4.30 13.68
N ALA A 239 -11.14 -4.89 14.38
CA ALA A 239 -12.37 -4.20 14.75
C ALA A 239 -12.15 -3.26 15.94
N SER A 240 -12.77 -2.09 15.96
CA SER A 240 -12.67 -1.19 17.11
C SER A 240 -13.48 -1.69 18.29
N THR A 241 -12.93 -1.48 19.49
CA THR A 241 -13.61 -1.72 20.77
C THR A 241 -14.01 -0.42 21.47
N GLY A 242 -13.72 0.73 20.84
CA GLY A 242 -13.82 2.08 21.41
C GLY A 242 -12.74 2.46 22.41
N SER A 243 -11.76 1.57 22.64
CA SER A 243 -10.58 1.86 23.48
C SER A 243 -9.31 1.14 23.01
N GLY A 244 -9.35 0.59 21.80
CA GLY A 244 -8.34 -0.28 21.21
C GLY A 244 -8.91 -1.06 20.02
N PHE A 245 -8.06 -1.71 19.24
CA PHE A 245 -8.51 -2.59 18.15
C PHE A 245 -8.36 -4.06 18.53
N ALA A 246 -9.41 -4.85 18.27
CA ALA A 246 -9.47 -6.27 18.59
C ALA A 246 -8.86 -7.13 17.48
N GLY A 247 -8.17 -8.19 17.91
CA GLY A 247 -7.60 -9.21 17.02
C GLY A 247 -6.25 -8.81 16.44
N THR A 248 -5.31 -9.76 16.39
CA THR A 248 -4.10 -9.61 15.57
C THR A 248 -4.50 -9.82 14.11
N SER A 249 -4.43 -8.77 13.29
CA SER A 249 -4.56 -8.75 11.81
C SER A 249 -5.13 -10.05 11.22
N VAL A 250 -6.44 -10.26 11.35
CA VAL A 250 -7.09 -11.47 10.84
C VAL A 250 -7.33 -11.28 9.35
N LYS A 251 -6.86 -12.22 8.52
CA LYS A 251 -7.12 -12.19 7.08
C LYS A 251 -8.62 -12.39 6.85
N TRP A 252 -9.29 -11.38 6.32
CA TRP A 252 -10.70 -11.42 5.97
C TRP A 252 -10.92 -11.71 4.49
N HIS A 253 -9.97 -11.36 3.62
CA HIS A 253 -10.05 -11.61 2.18
C HIS A 253 -8.66 -11.60 1.50
N GLU A 254 -8.62 -11.90 0.20
CA GLU A 254 -7.45 -11.88 -0.69
C GLU A 254 -7.74 -11.22 -2.04
N PHE A 255 -6.71 -10.88 -2.80
CA PHE A 255 -6.82 -10.26 -4.13
C PHE A 255 -7.49 -8.86 -4.17
N PHE A 256 -7.38 -8.08 -3.10
CA PHE A 256 -7.72 -6.65 -3.08
C PHE A 256 -6.43 -5.83 -3.03
N ALA A 257 -6.24 -4.89 -3.97
CA ALA A 257 -5.01 -4.12 -4.17
C ALA A 257 -3.88 -4.84 -4.93
N THR A 258 -4.21 -5.80 -5.81
CA THR A 258 -3.22 -6.49 -6.65
C THR A 258 -2.47 -5.48 -7.52
N GLY A 259 -1.15 -5.58 -7.68
CA GLY A 259 -0.42 -4.63 -8.55
C GLY A 259 -0.63 -3.15 -8.16
N ASN A 260 -1.21 -2.35 -9.06
CA ASN A 260 -1.47 -0.91 -8.88
C ASN A 260 -2.95 -0.59 -8.59
N GLU A 261 -3.77 -1.58 -8.27
CA GLU A 261 -5.18 -1.38 -7.93
C GLU A 261 -5.35 -0.46 -6.71
N ILE A 262 -6.48 0.23 -6.63
CA ILE A 262 -6.85 1.07 -5.48
C ILE A 262 -7.98 0.37 -4.71
N PRO A 263 -7.75 -0.06 -3.46
CA PRO A 263 -8.83 -0.52 -2.59
C PRO A 263 -9.53 0.68 -1.94
N LEU A 264 -10.85 0.62 -1.82
CA LEU A 264 -11.69 1.56 -1.04
C LEU A 264 -12.76 0.77 -0.28
N THR A 265 -13.40 1.44 0.67
CA THR A 265 -14.39 0.88 1.60
C THR A 265 -15.67 1.71 1.56
N GLY A 266 -16.79 1.10 1.93
CA GLY A 266 -18.09 1.77 2.08
C GLY A 266 -19.25 0.78 2.11
N ASP A 267 -20.40 1.16 2.63
CA ASP A 267 -21.61 0.34 2.71
C ASP A 267 -22.32 0.33 1.34
N PHE A 268 -21.77 -0.43 0.39
CA PHE A 268 -22.30 -0.49 -0.96
C PHE A 268 -23.69 -1.14 -1.02
N ASN A 269 -24.07 -1.92 0.00
CA ASN A 269 -25.30 -2.69 0.00
C ASN A 269 -26.42 -2.15 0.91
N GLY A 270 -26.09 -1.19 1.78
CA GLY A 270 -27.01 -0.47 2.65
C GLY A 270 -27.44 -1.30 3.85
N ASP A 271 -26.61 -2.24 4.31
CA ASP A 271 -26.91 -3.08 5.48
C ASP A 271 -26.28 -2.60 6.79
N GLY A 272 -25.68 -1.41 6.75
CA GLY A 272 -25.00 -0.76 7.86
C GLY A 272 -23.64 -1.37 8.18
N LYS A 273 -23.03 -2.13 7.26
CA LYS A 273 -21.65 -2.60 7.36
C LYS A 273 -20.89 -2.17 6.12
N ASP A 274 -19.72 -1.61 6.34
CA ASP A 274 -18.84 -1.29 5.24
C ASP A 274 -18.35 -2.55 4.55
N ASP A 275 -18.28 -2.46 3.24
CA ASP A 275 -17.78 -3.47 2.33
C ASP A 275 -16.40 -3.04 1.80
N VAL A 276 -15.78 -3.88 0.96
CA VAL A 276 -14.53 -3.52 0.25
C VAL A 276 -14.73 -3.55 -1.26
N ALA A 277 -14.15 -2.57 -1.95
CA ALA A 277 -14.05 -2.49 -3.40
C ALA A 277 -12.57 -2.39 -3.84
N THR A 278 -12.21 -3.00 -4.97
CA THR A 278 -10.92 -2.79 -5.65
C THR A 278 -11.13 -2.27 -7.06
N PHE A 279 -10.46 -1.17 -7.39
CA PHE A 279 -10.50 -0.51 -8.69
C PHE A 279 -9.28 -0.93 -9.50
N THR A 280 -9.51 -1.61 -10.63
CA THR A 280 -8.40 -2.35 -11.26
C THR A 280 -7.40 -1.50 -12.05
N ARG A 281 -7.79 -0.28 -12.46
CA ARG A 281 -7.01 0.74 -13.20
C ARG A 281 -6.37 0.33 -14.54
N GLY A 282 -6.32 -0.96 -14.88
CA GLY A 282 -5.79 -1.47 -16.16
C GLY A 282 -6.72 -1.18 -17.34
N THR A 283 -6.44 -1.77 -18.51
CA THR A 283 -7.25 -1.57 -19.73
C THR A 283 -8.73 -1.91 -19.54
N ALA A 284 -9.04 -2.88 -18.68
CA ALA A 284 -10.42 -3.22 -18.33
C ALA A 284 -11.03 -2.24 -17.31
N ALA A 285 -10.20 -1.74 -16.37
CA ALA A 285 -10.61 -0.87 -15.26
C ALA A 285 -11.93 -1.34 -14.60
N ASP A 286 -12.07 -2.65 -14.40
CA ASP A 286 -13.19 -3.26 -13.69
C ASP A 286 -13.16 -2.88 -12.20
N VAL A 287 -14.34 -2.87 -11.56
CA VAL A 287 -14.54 -2.69 -10.11
C VAL A 287 -15.10 -3.97 -9.52
N PHE A 288 -14.39 -4.53 -8.55
CA PHE A 288 -14.81 -5.74 -7.83
C PHE A 288 -15.14 -5.41 -6.37
N VAL A 289 -16.23 -5.98 -5.87
CA VAL A 289 -16.75 -5.75 -4.51
C VAL A 289 -16.83 -7.07 -3.75
N ALA A 290 -16.49 -7.06 -2.47
CA ALA A 290 -16.76 -8.15 -1.53
C ALA A 290 -17.49 -7.59 -0.31
N LEU A 291 -18.66 -8.17 -0.01
CA LEU A 291 -19.54 -7.66 1.03
C LEU A 291 -19.11 -8.11 2.43
N SER A 292 -19.19 -7.25 3.43
CA SER A 292 -18.92 -7.62 4.81
C SER A 292 -20.03 -8.46 5.40
N THR A 293 -19.64 -9.35 6.31
CA THR A 293 -20.53 -10.16 7.14
C THR A 293 -20.49 -9.75 8.61
N GLY A 294 -19.73 -8.71 8.94
CA GLY A 294 -19.40 -8.31 10.32
C GLY A 294 -18.25 -9.09 10.95
N SER A 295 -17.69 -10.08 10.25
CA SER A 295 -16.57 -10.91 10.75
C SER A 295 -15.63 -11.44 9.67
N SER A 296 -15.97 -11.23 8.40
CA SER A 296 -15.20 -11.56 7.20
C SER A 296 -15.84 -10.88 5.98
N PHE A 297 -15.14 -10.84 4.84
CA PHE A 297 -15.76 -10.50 3.56
C PHE A 297 -16.25 -11.78 2.85
N ALA A 298 -17.45 -11.72 2.28
CA ALA A 298 -18.16 -12.90 1.79
C ALA A 298 -17.63 -13.39 0.43
N GLY A 299 -17.32 -14.69 0.36
CA GLY A 299 -17.10 -15.40 -0.89
C GLY A 299 -15.85 -14.93 -1.65
N THR A 300 -15.96 -14.89 -2.98
CA THR A 300 -14.98 -14.24 -3.86
C THR A 300 -15.53 -12.90 -4.32
N SER A 301 -14.68 -11.90 -4.49
CA SER A 301 -15.07 -10.60 -5.02
C SER A 301 -15.85 -10.71 -6.33
N VAL A 302 -16.94 -9.95 -6.46
CA VAL A 302 -17.84 -9.96 -7.61
C VAL A 302 -17.63 -8.68 -8.41
N LYS A 303 -17.59 -8.79 -9.75
CA LYS A 303 -17.51 -7.60 -10.59
C LYS A 303 -18.84 -6.84 -10.55
N TRP A 304 -18.80 -5.59 -10.09
CA TRP A 304 -19.97 -4.72 -9.96
C TRP A 304 -20.02 -3.62 -11.02
N HIS A 305 -18.88 -3.27 -11.63
CA HIS A 305 -18.80 -2.30 -12.73
C HIS A 305 -17.64 -2.63 -13.67
N GLU A 306 -17.73 -2.19 -14.92
CA GLU A 306 -16.66 -2.30 -15.91
C GLU A 306 -16.19 -0.92 -16.35
N PHE A 307 -14.90 -0.78 -16.66
CA PHE A 307 -14.32 0.47 -17.20
C PHE A 307 -14.61 1.73 -16.35
N PHE A 308 -14.13 1.74 -15.10
CA PHE A 308 -14.28 2.83 -14.15
C PHE A 308 -12.93 3.12 -13.45
N ALA A 309 -12.60 4.41 -13.27
CA ALA A 309 -11.31 4.84 -12.72
C ALA A 309 -10.11 4.27 -13.49
N ALA A 310 -10.10 4.47 -14.82
CA ALA A 310 -9.08 3.91 -15.70
C ALA A 310 -7.76 4.70 -15.64
N GLY A 311 -6.60 4.04 -15.69
CA GLY A 311 -5.31 4.74 -15.73
C GLY A 311 -5.06 5.62 -14.51
N ASP A 312 -4.81 6.91 -14.72
CA ASP A 312 -4.44 7.88 -13.67
C ASP A 312 -5.63 8.57 -12.98
N GLU A 313 -6.86 8.12 -13.26
CA GLU A 313 -8.06 8.61 -12.58
C GLU A 313 -8.07 8.21 -11.10
N ILE A 314 -8.77 9.00 -10.28
CA ILE A 314 -8.88 8.76 -8.84
C ILE A 314 -10.30 8.31 -8.51
N PRO A 315 -10.51 7.06 -8.05
CA PRO A 315 -11.81 6.61 -7.58
C PRO A 315 -12.11 7.15 -6.18
N ALA A 316 -13.38 7.40 -5.88
CA ALA A 316 -13.92 7.75 -4.57
C ALA A 316 -15.19 6.96 -4.25
N VAL A 317 -15.54 6.90 -2.97
CA VAL A 317 -16.74 6.25 -2.44
C VAL A 317 -17.50 7.23 -1.55
N GLY A 318 -18.83 7.19 -1.60
CA GLY A 318 -19.72 7.96 -0.74
C GLY A 318 -21.19 7.90 -1.18
N ASP A 319 -22.14 8.21 -0.30
CA ASP A 319 -23.58 8.23 -0.62
C ASP A 319 -23.96 9.55 -1.32
N PHE A 320 -23.58 9.66 -2.60
CA PHE A 320 -23.81 10.88 -3.38
C PHE A 320 -25.30 11.16 -3.61
N ASN A 321 -26.19 10.17 -3.43
CA ASN A 321 -27.61 10.29 -3.73
C ASN A 321 -28.54 10.30 -2.51
N GLY A 322 -28.02 9.94 -1.34
CA GLY A 322 -28.70 9.99 -0.04
C GLY A 322 -29.67 8.83 0.15
N ASP A 323 -29.42 7.68 -0.47
CA ASP A 323 -30.27 6.48 -0.34
C ASP A 323 -29.74 5.44 0.65
N GLY A 324 -28.70 5.81 1.40
CA GLY A 324 -28.03 4.99 2.42
C GLY A 324 -27.19 3.86 1.84
N LYS A 325 -26.81 3.94 0.56
CA LYS A 325 -25.80 3.07 -0.04
C LYS A 325 -24.67 3.92 -0.58
N ASP A 326 -23.46 3.48 -0.30
CA ASP A 326 -22.31 4.13 -0.90
C ASP A 326 -22.24 3.88 -2.40
N ASP A 327 -22.06 4.96 -3.13
CA ASP A 327 -21.87 5.02 -4.57
C ASP A 327 -20.37 5.10 -4.90
N ILE A 328 -20.03 5.10 -6.20
CA ILE A 328 -18.65 5.35 -6.65
C ILE A 328 -18.56 6.57 -7.56
N ALA A 329 -17.48 7.33 -7.40
CA ALA A 329 -17.11 8.42 -8.29
C ALA A 329 -15.69 8.25 -8.84
N THR A 330 -15.40 8.84 -9.99
CA THR A 330 -14.04 8.94 -10.55
C THR A 330 -13.72 10.37 -10.96
N PHE A 331 -12.54 10.84 -10.54
CA PHE A 331 -11.98 12.14 -10.92
C PHE A 331 -10.96 11.93 -12.04
N THR A 332 -11.25 12.50 -13.23
CA THR A 332 -10.45 12.15 -14.42
C THR A 332 -9.08 12.82 -14.51
N ARG A 333 -8.84 13.88 -13.73
CA ARG A 333 -7.59 14.67 -13.61
C ARG A 333 -6.97 15.28 -14.87
N GLY A 334 -7.40 14.87 -16.07
CA GLY A 334 -6.89 15.35 -17.35
C GLY A 334 -7.28 16.80 -17.63
N THR A 335 -7.05 17.27 -18.86
CA THR A 335 -7.38 18.65 -19.26
C THR A 335 -8.84 19.04 -18.97
N ASN A 336 -9.75 18.07 -19.03
CA ASN A 336 -11.16 18.29 -18.71
C ASN A 336 -11.45 18.21 -17.20
N ALA A 337 -10.70 17.37 -16.47
CA ALA A 337 -10.90 17.09 -15.04
C ALA A 337 -12.39 16.87 -14.68
N ASP A 338 -13.11 16.13 -15.51
CA ASP A 338 -14.52 15.78 -15.28
C ASP A 338 -14.65 14.79 -14.10
N VAL A 339 -15.81 14.80 -13.45
CA VAL A 339 -16.22 13.85 -12.40
C VAL A 339 -17.39 13.01 -12.89
N PHE A 340 -17.23 11.70 -12.84
CA PHE A 340 -18.29 10.75 -13.18
C PHE A 340 -18.71 9.94 -11.96
N VAL A 341 -20.01 9.65 -11.85
CA VAL A 341 -20.61 8.89 -10.75
C VAL A 341 -21.35 7.67 -11.30
N ALA A 342 -21.27 6.55 -10.60
CA ALA A 342 -22.11 5.37 -10.79
C ALA A 342 -22.77 4.99 -9.46
N LEU A 343 -24.11 4.98 -9.45
CA LEU A 343 -24.89 4.78 -8.22
C LEU A 343 -24.96 3.31 -7.85
N SER A 344 -24.87 2.98 -6.57
CA SER A 344 -25.07 1.62 -6.09
C SER A 344 -26.54 1.20 -6.18
N THR A 345 -26.73 -0.07 -6.49
CA THR A 345 -28.03 -0.76 -6.45
C THR A 345 -28.11 -1.77 -5.31
N GLY A 346 -27.06 -1.87 -4.50
CA GLY A 346 -26.83 -2.90 -3.50
C GLY A 346 -26.41 -4.27 -4.05
N SER A 347 -26.20 -4.37 -5.36
CA SER A 347 -25.68 -5.59 -6.00
C SER A 347 -24.82 -5.33 -7.25
N SER A 348 -24.72 -4.08 -7.68
CA SER A 348 -23.90 -3.57 -8.78
C SER A 348 -23.89 -2.04 -8.74
N PHE A 349 -22.98 -1.40 -9.47
CA PHE A 349 -23.06 0.03 -9.74
C PHE A 349 -23.77 0.26 -11.08
N ALA A 350 -24.78 1.12 -11.10
CA ALA A 350 -25.64 1.33 -12.24
C ALA A 350 -25.02 2.25 -13.31
N GLY A 351 -25.16 1.85 -14.57
CA GLY A 351 -24.92 2.70 -15.74
C GLY A 351 -23.52 2.57 -16.37
N THR A 352 -23.19 3.49 -17.28
CA THR A 352 -21.86 3.63 -17.92
C THR A 352 -21.07 4.80 -17.33
N SER A 353 -21.29 5.12 -16.05
CA SER A 353 -20.86 6.36 -15.39
C SER A 353 -21.51 7.62 -15.99
N VAL A 354 -22.18 8.42 -15.16
CA VAL A 354 -22.81 9.68 -15.59
C VAL A 354 -21.90 10.82 -15.17
N LYS A 355 -21.62 11.76 -16.08
CA LYS A 355 -20.85 12.96 -15.72
C LYS A 355 -21.69 13.86 -14.82
N TRP A 356 -21.20 14.13 -13.62
CA TRP A 356 -21.87 14.92 -12.59
C TRP A 356 -21.26 16.30 -12.39
N HIS A 357 -20.00 16.50 -12.79
CA HIS A 357 -19.33 17.80 -12.73
C HIS A 357 -18.25 17.93 -13.82
N ASP A 358 -18.02 19.16 -14.27
CA ASP A 358 -16.97 19.52 -15.22
C ASP A 358 -15.81 20.20 -14.48
N PHE A 359 -14.55 19.89 -14.82
CA PHE A 359 -13.38 20.63 -14.33
C PHE A 359 -13.29 20.76 -12.79
N PHE A 360 -13.09 19.64 -12.11
CA PHE A 360 -12.90 19.54 -10.66
C PHE A 360 -11.69 18.68 -10.31
N ALA A 361 -10.93 19.07 -9.28
CA ALA A 361 -9.67 18.43 -8.89
C ALA A 361 -8.67 18.32 -10.05
N ALA A 362 -8.41 19.45 -10.74
CA ALA A 362 -7.59 19.48 -11.93
C ALA A 362 -6.09 19.38 -11.59
N GLY A 363 -5.33 18.60 -12.36
CA GLY A 363 -3.89 18.48 -12.17
C GLY A 363 -3.53 17.79 -10.83
N GLY A 364 -2.69 18.45 -10.03
CA GLY A 364 -2.12 17.91 -8.79
C GLY A 364 -2.97 18.11 -7.53
N GLU A 365 -4.21 18.59 -7.67
CA GLU A 365 -5.14 18.77 -6.56
C GLU A 365 -5.55 17.43 -5.94
N ILE A 366 -5.97 17.45 -4.67
CA ILE A 366 -6.43 16.27 -3.94
C ILE A 366 -7.96 16.34 -3.87
N PRO A 367 -8.71 15.38 -4.41
CA PRO A 367 -10.15 15.33 -4.22
C PRO A 367 -10.52 14.67 -2.88
N GLY A 368 -11.68 15.03 -2.35
CA GLY A 368 -12.29 14.44 -1.17
C GLY A 368 -13.81 14.36 -1.29
N VAL A 369 -14.42 13.57 -0.40
CA VAL A 369 -15.86 13.29 -0.39
C VAL A 369 -16.39 13.33 1.05
N GLY A 370 -17.54 13.98 1.25
CA GLY A 370 -18.20 14.06 2.56
C GLY A 370 -19.43 14.95 2.54
N ASP A 371 -20.33 14.83 3.52
CA ASP A 371 -21.55 15.65 3.65
C ASP A 371 -21.22 17.01 4.30
N PHE A 372 -20.70 17.94 3.50
CA PHE A 372 -20.26 19.23 4.04
C PHE A 372 -21.42 20.16 4.41
N ASP A 373 -22.64 19.92 3.91
CA ASP A 373 -23.81 20.76 4.20
C ASP A 373 -24.90 20.15 5.09
N GLY A 374 -24.74 18.88 5.46
CA GLY A 374 -25.55 18.16 6.44
C GLY A 374 -26.90 17.75 5.87
N ASP A 375 -27.00 17.58 4.56
CA ASP A 375 -28.24 17.22 3.87
C ASP A 375 -28.42 15.71 3.65
N GLY A 376 -27.45 14.92 4.13
CA GLY A 376 -27.38 13.47 4.05
C GLY A 376 -26.91 12.96 2.68
N LYS A 377 -26.29 13.80 1.85
CA LYS A 377 -25.64 13.40 0.60
C LYS A 377 -24.19 13.82 0.64
N ASP A 378 -23.33 12.92 0.20
CA ASP A 378 -21.94 13.24 0.07
C ASP A 378 -21.70 14.25 -1.06
N ASP A 379 -21.00 15.31 -0.72
CA ASP A 379 -20.49 16.35 -1.61
C ASP A 379 -19.06 16.00 -2.08
N ILE A 380 -18.50 16.84 -2.96
CA ILE A 380 -17.08 16.75 -3.33
C ILE A 380 -16.31 18.01 -2.92
N VAL A 381 -15.09 17.80 -2.45
CA VAL A 381 -14.13 18.86 -2.12
C VAL A 381 -12.83 18.66 -2.90
N THR A 382 -12.10 19.75 -3.18
CA THR A 382 -10.73 19.65 -3.66
C THR A 382 -9.78 20.61 -2.95
N PHE A 383 -8.58 20.13 -2.65
CA PHE A 383 -7.51 20.86 -1.97
C PHE A 383 -6.42 21.24 -2.98
N ALA A 384 -6.25 22.53 -3.23
CA ALA A 384 -5.25 23.04 -4.15
C ALA A 384 -3.85 23.00 -3.55
N ARG A 385 -2.92 22.26 -4.17
CA ARG A 385 -1.52 22.12 -3.69
C ARG A 385 -0.60 23.32 -3.96
N GLY A 386 -1.16 24.45 -4.43
CA GLY A 386 -0.41 25.68 -4.70
C GLY A 386 -0.13 26.49 -3.42
N THR A 387 0.63 27.58 -3.55
CA THR A 387 0.92 28.51 -2.42
C THR A 387 -0.32 29.16 -1.83
N GLY A 388 -1.46 29.10 -2.54
CA GLY A 388 -2.75 29.58 -2.07
C GLY A 388 -3.53 28.60 -1.18
N GLY A 389 -3.29 27.28 -1.29
CA GLY A 389 -3.99 26.29 -0.46
C GLY A 389 -5.52 26.42 -0.50
N ASP A 390 -6.10 26.85 -1.62
CA ASP A 390 -7.54 27.09 -1.72
C ASP A 390 -8.30 25.74 -1.66
N VAL A 391 -9.46 25.75 -1.00
CA VAL A 391 -10.36 24.60 -0.87
C VAL A 391 -11.66 24.94 -1.58
N PHE A 392 -12.04 24.11 -2.55
CA PHE A 392 -13.26 24.28 -3.33
C PHE A 392 -14.22 23.12 -3.10
N VAL A 393 -15.51 23.43 -2.91
CA VAL A 393 -16.57 22.44 -2.70
C VAL A 393 -17.60 22.54 -3.82
N ALA A 394 -18.10 21.40 -4.28
CA ALA A 394 -19.30 21.32 -5.11
C ALA A 394 -20.27 20.34 -4.45
N ARG A 395 -21.47 20.84 -4.16
CA ARG A 395 -22.46 20.12 -3.35
C ARG A 395 -23.29 19.16 -4.18
N SER A 396 -23.62 17.99 -3.66
CA SER A 396 -24.47 17.04 -4.34
C SER A 396 -25.92 17.51 -4.37
N THR A 397 -26.62 17.12 -5.43
CA THR A 397 -28.07 17.28 -5.57
C THR A 397 -28.79 15.93 -5.60
N GLY A 398 -28.02 14.84 -5.43
CA GLY A 398 -28.44 13.46 -5.66
C GLY A 398 -28.56 13.03 -7.12
N SER A 399 -28.20 13.90 -8.06
CA SER A 399 -28.15 13.56 -9.49
C SER A 399 -27.06 14.29 -10.29
N SER A 400 -26.37 15.24 -9.66
CA SER A 400 -25.20 15.98 -10.15
C SER A 400 -24.56 16.72 -8.97
N PHE A 401 -23.33 17.22 -9.14
CA PHE A 401 -22.77 18.23 -8.24
C PHE A 401 -23.12 19.63 -8.74
N ALA A 402 -23.53 20.52 -7.84
CA ALA A 402 -24.19 21.78 -8.15
C ALA A 402 -23.21 22.86 -8.65
N GLY A 403 -23.50 23.40 -9.84
CA GLY A 403 -22.91 24.64 -10.35
C GLY A 403 -21.42 24.53 -10.67
N THR A 404 -20.71 25.66 -10.55
CA THR A 404 -19.24 25.69 -10.51
C THR A 404 -18.81 25.55 -9.05
N SER A 405 -17.71 24.83 -8.79
CA SER A 405 -17.15 24.72 -7.44
C SER A 405 -16.92 26.10 -6.79
N VAL A 406 -17.20 26.18 -5.50
CA VAL A 406 -17.14 27.43 -4.73
C VAL A 406 -15.97 27.36 -3.76
N LYS A 407 -15.17 28.42 -3.68
CA LYS A 407 -14.09 28.50 -2.68
C LYS A 407 -14.70 28.61 -1.28
N TRP A 408 -14.43 27.63 -0.43
CA TRP A 408 -14.92 27.57 0.95
C TRP A 408 -13.83 27.89 1.98
N HIS A 409 -12.55 27.70 1.65
CA HIS A 409 -11.42 28.05 2.51
C HIS A 409 -10.18 28.42 1.67
N GLU A 410 -9.19 29.05 2.31
CA GLU A 410 -7.90 29.43 1.72
C GLU A 410 -6.74 29.12 2.67
N PHE A 411 -5.53 28.96 2.13
CA PHE A 411 -4.31 28.60 2.88
C PHE A 411 -4.45 27.33 3.73
N PHE A 412 -5.10 26.30 3.20
CA PHE A 412 -5.28 25.01 3.86
C PHE A 412 -4.54 23.90 3.10
N SER A 413 -3.92 22.97 3.83
CA SER A 413 -3.15 21.85 3.27
C SER A 413 -2.03 22.28 2.30
N VAL A 414 -1.30 23.33 2.66
CA VAL A 414 -0.22 23.90 1.83
C VAL A 414 1.03 23.02 1.86
N ASN A 415 1.96 23.17 0.91
CA ASN A 415 3.31 22.58 1.00
C ASN A 415 3.40 21.04 1.16
N GLY A 416 2.41 20.28 0.66
CA GLY A 416 2.45 18.81 0.70
C GLY A 416 2.03 18.19 2.03
N GLU A 417 1.33 18.97 2.85
CA GLU A 417 0.48 18.51 3.96
C GLU A 417 -0.58 17.51 3.46
N LEU A 418 -1.15 16.75 4.39
CA LEU A 418 -2.14 15.71 4.09
C LEU A 418 -3.51 16.16 4.57
N PRO A 419 -4.47 16.48 3.68
CA PRO A 419 -5.82 16.77 4.12
C PRO A 419 -6.58 15.49 4.49
N SER A 420 -7.62 15.63 5.30
CA SER A 420 -8.69 14.64 5.46
C SER A 420 -10.02 15.34 5.68
N VAL A 421 -11.13 14.59 5.72
CA VAL A 421 -12.48 15.12 5.96
C VAL A 421 -13.23 14.19 6.91
N GLY A 422 -14.11 14.76 7.73
CA GLY A 422 -14.90 14.02 8.71
C GLY A 422 -15.59 14.95 9.71
N ASP A 423 -16.63 14.49 10.41
CA ASP A 423 -17.41 15.27 11.37
C ASP A 423 -16.71 15.29 12.74
N PHE A 424 -15.70 16.15 12.90
CA PHE A 424 -14.90 16.20 14.12
C PHE A 424 -15.64 16.81 15.31
N ASP A 425 -16.72 17.58 15.09
CA ASP A 425 -17.50 18.24 16.15
C ASP A 425 -18.88 17.64 16.45
N GLY A 426 -19.32 16.68 15.63
CA GLY A 426 -20.52 15.88 15.81
C GLY A 426 -21.78 16.64 15.48
N ASP A 427 -21.68 17.66 14.61
CA ASP A 427 -22.80 18.50 14.21
C ASP A 427 -23.55 17.99 12.97
N GLY A 428 -23.11 16.85 12.41
CA GLY A 428 -23.64 16.18 11.24
C GLY A 428 -23.18 16.81 9.92
N LYS A 429 -22.10 17.61 9.93
CA LYS A 429 -21.45 18.11 8.73
C LYS A 429 -19.99 17.71 8.77
N ASP A 430 -19.49 17.23 7.64
CA ASP A 430 -18.08 16.95 7.53
C ASP A 430 -17.26 18.24 7.56
N ASP A 431 -16.21 18.22 8.38
CA ASP A 431 -15.20 19.25 8.49
C ASP A 431 -14.00 18.89 7.60
N ILE A 432 -12.99 19.77 7.58
CA ILE A 432 -11.69 19.47 6.96
C ILE A 432 -10.57 19.51 8.00
N ILE A 433 -9.62 18.60 7.87
CA ILE A 433 -8.39 18.54 8.66
C ILE A 433 -7.18 18.55 7.73
N THR A 434 -6.05 19.08 8.18
CA THR A 434 -4.76 18.86 7.53
C THR A 434 -3.68 18.50 8.53
N PHE A 435 -2.87 17.50 8.17
CA PHE A 435 -1.74 17.03 8.95
C PHE A 435 -0.44 17.59 8.37
N THR A 436 0.28 18.37 9.18
CA THR A 436 1.56 18.94 8.80
C THR A 436 2.68 17.92 8.87
N ARG A 437 3.57 17.93 7.87
CA ARG A 437 4.68 16.97 7.77
C ARG A 437 5.98 17.50 8.39
N GLY A 438 6.87 16.59 8.74
CA GLY A 438 8.17 16.87 9.37
C GLY A 438 8.10 16.92 10.90
N GLY A 439 9.12 17.48 11.55
CA GLY A 439 9.27 17.39 13.01
C GLY A 439 8.23 18.13 13.88
N ARG A 440 7.21 18.77 13.28
CA ARG A 440 6.09 19.40 14.02
C ARG A 440 4.89 18.47 14.13
N GLY A 441 4.37 17.92 13.02
CA GLY A 441 3.26 16.96 13.07
C GLY A 441 1.94 17.56 13.56
N ASP A 442 1.66 18.86 13.34
CA ASP A 442 0.43 19.48 13.83
C ASP A 442 -0.79 19.07 12.98
N ALA A 443 -1.95 18.90 13.62
CA ALA A 443 -3.26 18.67 13.00
C ALA A 443 -4.12 19.95 13.10
N TYR A 444 -4.46 20.54 11.95
CA TYR A 444 -5.29 21.74 11.86
C TYR A 444 -6.68 21.38 11.36
N VAL A 445 -7.73 21.76 12.09
CA VAL A 445 -9.13 21.54 11.70
C VAL A 445 -9.79 22.86 11.36
N ALA A 446 -10.56 22.90 10.27
CA ALA A 446 -11.48 23.96 9.92
C ALA A 446 -12.89 23.37 9.80
N ARG A 447 -13.81 23.88 10.62
CA ARG A 447 -15.14 23.31 10.74
C ARG A 447 -16.11 23.81 9.67
N SER A 448 -16.99 22.95 9.17
CA SER A 448 -18.00 23.33 8.20
C SER A 448 -19.09 24.20 8.82
N THR A 449 -19.60 25.13 8.02
CA THR A 449 -20.80 25.91 8.33
C THR A 449 -21.95 25.58 7.39
N GLY A 450 -21.82 24.53 6.58
CA GLY A 450 -22.75 24.13 5.50
C GLY A 450 -22.76 25.03 4.27
N THR A 451 -21.92 26.06 4.27
CA THR A 451 -21.80 27.02 3.15
C THR A 451 -20.37 27.53 2.96
N GLY A 452 -19.43 26.98 3.73
CA GLY A 452 -18.04 27.42 3.87
C GLY A 452 -17.37 26.68 5.01
N PHE A 453 -16.05 26.82 5.15
CA PHE A 453 -15.32 26.38 6.34
C PHE A 453 -14.94 27.59 7.19
N GLY A 454 -15.07 27.47 8.51
CA GLY A 454 -14.61 28.45 9.48
C GLY A 454 -13.08 28.56 9.53
N PRO A 455 -12.53 29.45 10.39
CA PRO A 455 -11.09 29.56 10.53
C PRO A 455 -10.46 28.25 11.02
N SER A 456 -9.34 27.85 10.43
CA SER A 456 -8.58 26.70 10.89
C SER A 456 -7.86 26.96 12.22
N SER A 457 -7.70 25.93 13.04
CA SER A 457 -6.98 25.99 14.30
C SER A 457 -6.30 24.66 14.62
N VAL A 458 -5.23 24.69 15.42
CA VAL A 458 -4.53 23.46 15.84
C VAL A 458 -5.38 22.72 16.86
N TRP A 459 -5.77 21.49 16.51
CA TRP A 459 -6.54 20.59 17.39
C TRP A 459 -5.65 19.51 18.03
N HIS A 460 -4.49 19.20 17.45
CA HIS A 460 -3.47 18.35 18.05
C HIS A 460 -2.07 18.74 17.55
N GLY A 461 -1.04 18.56 18.38
CA GLY A 461 0.37 18.76 17.99
C GLY A 461 1.13 17.43 17.97
N HIS A 462 2.19 17.31 17.18
CA HIS A 462 3.04 16.10 17.16
C HIS A 462 2.32 14.77 16.83
N PHE A 463 1.38 14.80 15.90
CA PHE A 463 0.68 13.66 15.32
C PHE A 463 1.17 13.36 13.89
N ALA A 464 1.21 12.07 13.50
CA ALA A 464 1.62 11.64 12.16
C ALA A 464 3.03 12.15 11.75
N ILE A 465 4.00 12.06 12.65
CA ILE A 465 5.37 12.54 12.43
C ILE A 465 6.17 11.58 11.52
N ASP A 466 7.27 12.07 10.92
CA ASP A 466 8.30 11.23 10.28
C ASP A 466 7.82 10.22 9.21
N GLY A 467 6.72 10.51 8.51
CA GLY A 467 6.21 9.68 7.41
C GLY A 467 5.22 8.60 7.84
N GLU A 468 4.68 8.71 9.06
CA GLU A 468 3.45 8.06 9.47
C GLU A 468 2.27 8.44 8.56
N ILE A 469 1.25 7.59 8.56
CA ILE A 469 0.05 7.76 7.74
C ILE A 469 -1.09 8.19 8.67
N PRO A 470 -1.67 9.38 8.52
CA PRO A 470 -2.86 9.75 9.27
C PRO A 470 -4.12 9.16 8.62
N GLY A 471 -5.14 8.92 9.43
CA GLY A 471 -6.51 8.61 9.03
C GLY A 471 -7.49 9.27 10.01
N VAL A 472 -8.77 9.24 9.65
CA VAL A 472 -9.87 9.81 10.44
C VAL A 472 -11.05 8.86 10.48
N GLY A 473 -11.88 8.99 11.53
CA GLY A 473 -13.13 8.25 11.70
C GLY A 473 -13.52 8.13 13.17
N ASP A 474 -14.79 7.93 13.48
CA ASP A 474 -15.28 7.74 14.85
C ASP A 474 -14.87 6.38 15.43
N PHE A 475 -13.67 6.29 16.01
CA PHE A 475 -13.14 5.03 16.54
C PHE A 475 -13.84 4.63 17.85
N ASN A 476 -14.54 5.54 18.52
CA ASN A 476 -15.12 5.31 19.84
C ASN A 476 -16.66 5.22 19.87
N GLY A 477 -17.31 5.60 18.76
CA GLY A 477 -18.75 5.50 18.54
C GLY A 477 -19.53 6.62 19.25
N ASP A 478 -18.93 7.78 19.47
CA ASP A 478 -19.58 8.92 20.12
C ASP A 478 -20.17 9.95 19.14
N GLY A 479 -20.13 9.66 17.85
CA GLY A 479 -20.62 10.48 16.76
C GLY A 479 -19.68 11.63 16.39
N LYS A 480 -18.42 11.58 16.80
CA LYS A 480 -17.37 12.51 16.36
C LYS A 480 -16.22 11.74 15.77
N ASP A 481 -15.75 12.20 14.62
CA ASP A 481 -14.57 11.64 14.02
C ASP A 481 -13.33 11.95 14.86
N ASP A 482 -12.54 10.91 15.05
CA ASP A 482 -11.27 10.92 15.77
C ASP A 482 -10.11 10.92 14.75
N ILE A 483 -8.87 10.94 15.24
CA ILE A 483 -7.67 10.77 14.39
C ILE A 483 -6.90 9.51 14.75
N VAL A 484 -6.39 8.83 13.73
CA VAL A 484 -5.51 7.67 13.85
C VAL A 484 -4.21 7.91 13.08
N THR A 485 -3.11 7.34 13.56
CA THR A 485 -1.87 7.29 12.79
C THR A 485 -1.24 5.90 12.78
N PHE A 486 -0.77 5.48 11.60
CA PHE A 486 -0.12 4.21 11.34
C PHE A 486 1.37 4.42 11.12
N THR A 487 2.19 3.78 11.96
CA THR A 487 3.64 3.85 11.84
C THR A 487 4.17 2.90 10.77
N ARG A 488 5.13 3.37 9.95
CA ARG A 488 5.78 2.57 8.90
C ARG A 488 6.98 1.74 9.39
N GLY A 489 7.20 1.69 10.71
CA GLY A 489 8.31 0.95 11.34
C GLY A 489 8.06 -0.56 11.39
N THR A 490 9.05 -1.34 11.87
CA THR A 490 8.88 -2.79 12.10
C THR A 490 7.84 -3.12 13.18
N GLY A 491 7.44 -2.12 13.99
CA GLY A 491 6.37 -2.25 14.97
C GLY A 491 4.97 -2.13 14.36
N GLY A 492 4.79 -1.42 13.24
CA GLY A 492 3.45 -1.21 12.67
C GLY A 492 2.42 -0.73 13.70
N ASP A 493 2.84 0.14 14.61
CA ASP A 493 1.99 0.63 15.70
C ASP A 493 0.89 1.53 15.16
N VAL A 494 -0.28 1.46 15.79
CA VAL A 494 -1.45 2.30 15.50
C VAL A 494 -1.76 3.12 16.74
N TYR A 495 -1.78 4.44 16.58
CA TYR A 495 -2.08 5.39 17.67
C TYR A 495 -3.35 6.17 17.36
N VAL A 496 -4.24 6.29 18.34
CA VAL A 496 -5.51 7.02 18.21
C VAL A 496 -5.54 8.19 19.19
N SER A 497 -6.14 9.30 18.78
CA SER A 497 -6.50 10.43 19.64
C SER A 497 -7.96 10.82 19.36
N LEU A 498 -8.76 10.92 20.43
CA LEU A 498 -10.22 11.05 20.32
C LEU A 498 -10.65 12.50 20.23
N SER A 499 -11.70 12.84 19.48
CA SER A 499 -12.25 14.20 19.45
C SER A 499 -13.17 14.47 20.63
N ASP A 500 -12.99 15.61 21.29
CA ASP A 500 -13.97 16.16 22.25
C ASP A 500 -14.94 17.17 21.61
N GLY A 501 -14.87 17.33 20.29
CA GLY A 501 -15.62 18.32 19.51
C GLY A 501 -14.98 19.72 19.45
N THR A 502 -13.83 19.90 20.12
CA THR A 502 -13.07 21.15 20.08
C THR A 502 -11.57 20.95 19.85
N LYS A 503 -11.07 19.74 20.08
CA LYS A 503 -9.68 19.29 19.88
C LYS A 503 -9.61 17.77 19.95
N PHE A 504 -8.48 17.21 19.56
CA PHE A 504 -8.19 15.81 19.83
C PHE A 504 -7.51 15.68 21.21
N VAL A 505 -7.99 14.72 22.00
CA VAL A 505 -7.58 14.44 23.38
C VAL A 505 -6.95 13.06 23.49
N GLN A 506 -6.27 12.82 24.61
CA GLN A 506 -5.50 11.61 24.88
C GLN A 506 -4.33 11.47 23.89
N ASP A 507 -3.18 12.09 24.23
CA ASP A 507 -1.97 12.17 23.39
C ASP A 507 -1.56 10.77 22.85
N SER A 508 -2.02 10.46 21.64
CA SER A 508 -1.67 9.29 20.82
C SER A 508 -1.52 7.99 21.61
N TRP A 509 -2.63 7.38 22.04
CA TRP A 509 -2.59 6.08 22.72
C TRP A 509 -2.37 4.96 21.73
N LYS A 510 -1.43 4.06 22.03
CA LYS A 510 -1.21 2.86 21.22
C LYS A 510 -2.42 1.93 21.36
N TRP A 511 -3.20 1.79 20.30
CA TRP A 511 -4.38 0.94 20.24
C TRP A 511 -4.12 -0.40 19.56
N HIS A 512 -3.07 -0.49 18.74
CA HIS A 512 -2.68 -1.71 18.03
C HIS A 512 -1.19 -1.75 17.66
N GLU A 513 -0.71 -2.91 17.24
CA GLU A 513 0.65 -3.17 16.75
C GLU A 513 0.67 -4.24 15.66
N PHE A 514 1.70 -4.20 14.81
CA PHE A 514 1.88 -5.05 13.65
C PHE A 514 0.76 -4.90 12.61
N PHE A 515 0.35 -3.66 12.36
CA PHE A 515 -0.66 -3.29 11.39
C PHE A 515 -0.09 -2.30 10.36
N ALA A 516 -0.54 -2.40 9.10
CA ALA A 516 -0.09 -1.56 7.99
C ALA A 516 1.44 -1.53 7.82
N ILE A 517 2.08 -2.69 7.94
CA ILE A 517 3.53 -2.82 7.95
C ILE A 517 4.08 -2.62 6.54
N GLY A 518 5.16 -1.86 6.43
CA GLY A 518 5.90 -1.77 5.18
C GLY A 518 5.15 -1.03 4.08
N ALA A 519 4.74 -1.74 3.02
CA ALA A 519 4.07 -1.16 1.84
C ALA A 519 2.55 -1.35 1.83
N GLU A 520 1.99 -1.89 2.91
CA GLU A 520 0.55 -2.08 3.04
C GLU A 520 -0.19 -0.73 3.05
N ILE A 521 -1.44 -0.73 2.59
CA ILE A 521 -2.30 0.45 2.56
C ILE A 521 -3.26 0.32 3.75
N PRO A 522 -3.23 1.20 4.76
CA PRO A 522 -4.27 1.22 5.78
C PRO A 522 -5.55 1.89 5.27
N ALA A 523 -6.68 1.46 5.82
CA ALA A 523 -7.95 2.19 5.82
C ALA A 523 -8.48 2.29 7.26
N PRO A 524 -8.94 3.46 7.72
CA PRO A 524 -8.86 4.73 7.00
C PRO A 524 -7.39 5.21 6.95
N GLY A 525 -6.95 5.82 5.85
CA GLY A 525 -5.56 6.25 5.74
C GLY A 525 -5.30 7.13 4.51
N VAL A 526 -4.64 8.26 4.73
CA VAL A 526 -4.31 9.24 3.68
C VAL A 526 -2.82 9.16 3.34
N LEU A 527 -2.47 8.74 2.11
CA LEU A 527 -1.09 8.46 1.67
C LEU A 527 -0.37 9.61 0.92
#